data_AF-A0A2P5LGV8-F1
#
_entry.id   AF-A0A2P5LGV8-F1
#
_cell.length_a   1.000
_cell.length_b   1.000
_cell.length_c   1.000
_cell.angle_alpha   90.00
_cell.angle_beta   90.00
_cell.angle_gamma   90.00
#
_symmetry.space_group_name_H-M   'P 1'
#
loop_
_entity.id
_entity.type
_entity.pdbx_description
1 polymer ?
#
loop_
_entity_poly.entity_id
_entity_poly.type
_entity_poly.pdbx_seq_one_letter_code
_entity_poly.pdbx_strand_id
1 'polypeptide(L)'
;RPSGSVNFIVAHDGFTLRDLVSYAHKHNEANGEANRDGADHNLSWNNGVEGESADAAIHAARARDARNLLATLLFSRGTPMLAMGAELGKTQSGNNNAYAQDNVLSWIDWAHADEELIATTAKLIALRKRRLALHEDRFLDGAPHDASLIPDVEWLRSDGAPMREEDWHDHEAQTLVAALYAEGDRVLVILHRGSDEIIVRPPPARDNHGWTLAFNSAKANASEDVEDSISMAPRSVALLVEERRTSRRSIAPASEDILSHLAEATGVERQWRDVEGAQHDVPRETVCALLAQLGFPANTLDDARGSLARLSNFRDRRALPASLSAREGEPFTLRLAARNGRTPGWIVVTQEDGSCSRIALRAENA
;
A
#
# COMPACT_ATOMS: atom_id res chain seq x y z
N ARG A 1 3.28 -11.06 -13.78
CA ARG A 1 3.39 -10.38 -12.47
C ARG A 1 3.38 -8.87 -12.73
N PRO A 2 2.89 -8.03 -11.80
CA PRO A 2 2.83 -6.57 -11.99
C PRO A 2 4.16 -5.92 -12.39
N SER A 3 5.30 -6.44 -11.90
CA SER A 3 6.64 -5.92 -12.19
C SER A 3 7.02 -5.90 -13.68
N GLY A 4 6.34 -6.68 -14.51
CA GLY A 4 6.51 -6.64 -15.98
C GLY A 4 5.99 -5.36 -16.64
N SER A 5 5.14 -4.57 -15.96
CA SER A 5 4.70 -3.25 -16.43
C SER A 5 5.65 -2.17 -15.97
N VAL A 6 6.18 -1.38 -16.91
CA VAL A 6 6.91 -0.14 -16.60
C VAL A 6 5.94 1.02 -16.70
N ASN A 7 5.56 1.56 -15.55
CA ASN A 7 4.64 2.71 -15.47
C ASN A 7 5.45 4.00 -15.53
N PHE A 8 5.01 4.98 -16.30
CA PHE A 8 5.63 6.30 -16.38
C PHE A 8 4.56 7.35 -16.73
N ILE A 9 4.81 8.60 -16.37
CA ILE A 9 3.97 9.74 -16.75
C ILE A 9 4.65 10.58 -17.83
N VAL A 10 5.96 10.78 -17.67
CA VAL A 10 6.81 11.51 -18.62
C VAL A 10 8.04 10.67 -18.94
N ALA A 11 8.62 10.92 -20.10
CA ALA A 11 9.85 10.28 -20.57
C ALA A 11 10.76 11.32 -21.23
N HIS A 12 11.74 10.89 -22.01
CA HIS A 12 12.54 11.80 -22.83
C HIS A 12 11.75 12.32 -24.06
N ASP A 13 10.87 11.49 -24.61
CA ASP A 13 9.91 11.89 -25.62
C ASP A 13 8.70 12.57 -24.96
N GLY A 14 8.33 13.74 -25.46
CA GLY A 14 7.22 14.54 -24.93
C GLY A 14 7.65 15.60 -23.92
N PHE A 15 6.68 16.08 -23.15
CA PHE A 15 6.91 17.09 -22.13
C PHE A 15 7.65 16.52 -20.91
N THR A 16 8.43 17.38 -20.26
CA THR A 16 8.87 17.17 -18.88
C THR A 16 7.67 17.22 -17.91
N LEU A 17 7.84 16.77 -16.67
CA LEU A 17 6.75 16.85 -15.68
C LEU A 17 6.27 18.29 -15.44
N ARG A 18 7.20 19.26 -15.38
CA ARG A 18 6.89 20.69 -15.23
C ARG A 18 6.15 21.21 -16.45
N ASP A 19 6.58 20.83 -17.65
CA ASP A 19 5.96 21.35 -18.87
C ASP A 19 4.56 20.75 -19.09
N LEU A 20 4.34 19.50 -18.68
CA LEU A 20 3.04 18.83 -18.76
C LEU A 20 1.94 19.59 -18.01
N VAL A 21 2.30 20.34 -16.96
CA VAL A 21 1.38 21.16 -16.16
C VAL A 21 1.48 22.67 -16.46
N SER A 22 2.31 23.06 -17.44
CA SER A 22 2.59 24.46 -17.77
C SER A 22 2.28 24.84 -19.22
N TYR A 23 2.15 23.87 -20.12
CA TYR A 23 1.93 24.10 -21.56
C TYR A 23 0.76 23.27 -22.09
N ALA A 24 -0.10 23.89 -22.89
CA ALA A 24 -1.18 23.23 -23.63
C ALA A 24 -0.73 22.87 -25.05
N HIS A 25 0.29 23.56 -25.58
CA HIS A 25 0.82 23.33 -26.91
C HIS A 25 2.34 23.16 -26.88
N LYS A 26 2.88 22.45 -27.87
CA LYS A 26 4.32 22.29 -28.05
C LYS A 26 4.94 23.57 -28.62
N HIS A 27 6.14 23.89 -28.17
CA HIS A 27 6.98 25.03 -28.58
C HIS A 27 8.35 24.50 -29.03
N ASN A 28 8.34 23.79 -30.16
CA ASN A 28 9.51 23.12 -30.74
C ASN A 28 10.25 24.02 -31.75
N GLU A 29 9.98 25.33 -31.79
CA GLU A 29 10.56 26.27 -32.77
C GLU A 29 12.09 26.23 -32.78
N ALA A 30 12.71 26.01 -31.62
CA ALA A 30 14.16 25.88 -31.47
C ALA A 30 14.76 24.72 -32.27
N ASN A 31 13.96 23.72 -32.68
CA ASN A 31 14.41 22.60 -33.49
C ASN A 31 14.59 22.97 -34.98
N GLY A 32 14.10 24.14 -35.42
CA GLY A 32 14.24 24.62 -36.79
C GLY A 32 13.26 23.99 -37.80
N GLU A 33 12.29 23.20 -37.33
CA GLU A 33 11.30 22.52 -38.17
C GLU A 33 9.94 23.24 -38.21
N ALA A 34 9.93 24.52 -37.82
CA ALA A 34 8.73 25.36 -37.72
C ALA A 34 7.59 24.69 -36.92
N ASN A 35 7.96 24.10 -35.76
CA ASN A 35 7.06 23.45 -34.81
C ASN A 35 6.25 22.26 -35.39
N ARG A 36 6.69 21.66 -36.51
CA ARG A 36 6.01 20.51 -37.12
C ARG A 36 6.36 19.18 -36.44
N ASP A 37 7.51 19.10 -35.81
CA ASP A 37 8.03 17.92 -35.15
C ASP A 37 7.42 17.73 -33.74
N GLY A 38 7.57 16.53 -33.17
CA GLY A 38 6.98 16.16 -31.87
C GLY A 38 5.48 15.87 -31.93
N ALA A 39 4.95 15.25 -30.87
CA ALA A 39 3.54 14.88 -30.78
C ALA A 39 2.63 16.09 -30.53
N ASP A 40 1.45 16.14 -31.15
CA ASP A 40 0.44 17.18 -30.91
C ASP A 40 -0.52 16.85 -29.76
N HIS A 41 -0.60 15.58 -29.39
CA HIS A 41 -1.52 15.09 -28.35
C HIS A 41 -0.74 14.73 -27.09
N ASN A 42 -0.53 15.71 -26.20
CA ASN A 42 0.29 15.55 -25.01
C ASN A 42 -0.47 15.25 -23.71
N LEU A 43 -1.82 15.34 -23.74
CA LEU A 43 -2.65 15.24 -22.53
C LEU A 43 -2.20 16.18 -21.41
N SER A 44 -1.75 17.39 -21.79
CA SER A 44 -1.21 18.41 -20.88
C SER A 44 -2.25 19.44 -20.49
N TRP A 45 -1.97 20.20 -19.43
CA TRP A 45 -2.85 21.26 -18.93
C TRP A 45 -2.02 22.40 -18.33
N ASN A 46 -2.13 23.60 -18.89
CA ASN A 46 -1.27 24.73 -18.53
C ASN A 46 -1.69 25.49 -17.26
N ASN A 47 -2.73 25.03 -16.55
CA ASN A 47 -3.29 25.73 -15.39
C ASN A 47 -3.79 27.15 -15.69
N GLY A 48 -4.26 27.38 -16.93
CA GLY A 48 -4.92 28.60 -17.37
C GLY A 48 -4.00 29.63 -18.04
N VAL A 49 -2.68 29.47 -17.94
CA VAL A 49 -1.68 30.36 -18.56
C VAL A 49 -0.65 29.52 -19.28
N GLU A 50 -0.36 29.82 -20.54
CA GLU A 50 0.65 29.11 -21.32
C GLU A 50 2.06 29.51 -20.89
N GLY A 51 2.89 28.54 -20.52
CA GLY A 51 4.29 28.74 -20.14
C GLY A 51 4.48 29.35 -18.75
N GLU A 52 5.59 30.07 -18.56
CA GLU A 52 5.93 30.71 -17.29
C GLU A 52 4.88 31.75 -16.87
N SER A 53 4.63 31.84 -15.57
CA SER A 53 3.67 32.78 -14.98
C SER A 53 4.33 33.49 -13.80
N ALA A 54 3.78 34.63 -13.38
CA ALA A 54 4.13 35.29 -12.12
C ALA A 54 3.02 35.15 -11.06
N ASP A 55 1.91 34.50 -11.41
CA ASP A 55 0.77 34.30 -10.51
C ASP A 55 1.05 33.16 -9.53
N ALA A 56 1.16 33.51 -8.24
CA ALA A 56 1.38 32.57 -7.16
C ALA A 56 0.32 31.46 -7.07
N ALA A 57 -0.93 31.75 -7.45
CA ALA A 57 -2.01 30.75 -7.45
C ALA A 57 -1.78 29.69 -8.54
N ILE A 58 -1.28 30.08 -9.71
CA ILE A 58 -0.92 29.17 -10.81
C ILE A 58 0.28 28.31 -10.40
N HIS A 59 1.32 28.89 -9.80
CA HIS A 59 2.46 28.12 -9.29
C HIS A 59 2.02 27.08 -8.25
N ALA A 60 1.18 27.46 -7.30
CA ALA A 60 0.66 26.54 -6.29
C ALA A 60 -0.17 25.39 -6.92
N ALA A 61 -1.00 25.71 -7.92
CA ALA A 61 -1.77 24.71 -8.67
C ALA A 61 -0.86 23.73 -9.43
N ARG A 62 0.14 24.23 -10.15
CA ARG A 62 1.12 23.42 -10.90
C ARG A 62 1.97 22.54 -9.98
N ALA A 63 2.43 23.09 -8.85
CA ALA A 63 3.18 22.32 -7.86
C ALA A 63 2.33 21.17 -7.28
N ARG A 64 1.04 21.43 -6.99
CA ARG A 64 0.10 20.38 -6.56
C ARG A 64 -0.11 19.33 -7.66
N ASP A 65 -0.28 19.74 -8.92
CA ASP A 65 -0.45 18.81 -10.04
C ASP A 65 0.78 17.93 -10.29
N ALA A 66 1.98 18.50 -10.22
CA ALA A 66 3.22 17.75 -10.30
C ALA A 66 3.30 16.70 -9.17
N ARG A 67 2.94 17.08 -7.94
CA ARG A 67 2.86 16.16 -6.80
C ARG A 67 1.78 15.08 -6.99
N ASN A 68 0.63 15.41 -7.58
CA ASN A 68 -0.42 14.44 -7.90
C ASN A 68 0.12 13.36 -8.85
N LEU A 69 0.74 13.78 -9.94
CA LEU A 69 1.26 12.87 -10.97
C LEU A 69 2.37 11.96 -10.41
N LEU A 70 3.29 12.51 -9.62
CA LEU A 70 4.33 11.73 -8.94
C LEU A 70 3.75 10.75 -7.93
N ALA A 71 2.76 11.17 -7.13
CA ALA A 71 2.10 10.30 -6.17
C ALA A 71 1.35 9.16 -6.86
N THR A 72 0.58 9.45 -7.92
CA THR A 72 -0.10 8.43 -8.73
C THR A 72 0.89 7.41 -9.28
N LEU A 73 2.01 7.87 -9.87
CA LEU A 73 3.06 6.99 -10.37
C LEU A 73 3.66 6.10 -9.27
N LEU A 74 4.04 6.70 -8.14
CA LEU A 74 4.76 6.01 -7.06
C LEU A 74 3.86 5.17 -6.16
N PHE A 75 2.54 5.36 -6.19
CA PHE A 75 1.58 4.52 -5.47
C PHE A 75 0.95 3.44 -6.36
N SER A 76 1.10 3.51 -7.68
CA SER A 76 0.62 2.48 -8.60
C SER A 76 1.41 1.17 -8.48
N ARG A 77 0.74 0.03 -8.64
CA ARG A 77 1.40 -1.29 -8.74
C ARG A 77 2.14 -1.44 -10.06
N GLY A 78 3.29 -2.12 -10.03
CA GLY A 78 4.21 -2.27 -11.17
C GLY A 78 5.57 -1.61 -10.94
N THR A 79 6.34 -1.40 -12.00
CA THR A 79 7.68 -0.81 -11.94
C THR A 79 7.61 0.66 -12.34
N PRO A 80 7.70 1.62 -11.41
CA PRO A 80 7.67 3.04 -11.76
C PRO A 80 9.00 3.47 -12.38
N MET A 81 8.94 4.19 -13.50
CA MET A 81 10.07 4.89 -14.09
C MET A 81 9.95 6.38 -13.82
N LEU A 82 10.91 6.94 -13.11
CA LEU A 82 11.04 8.37 -12.88
C LEU A 82 11.93 8.97 -13.98
N ALA A 83 11.40 9.92 -14.75
CA ALA A 83 12.18 10.61 -15.76
C ALA A 83 13.20 11.55 -15.11
N MET A 84 14.37 11.67 -15.75
CA MET A 84 15.46 12.53 -15.28
C MET A 84 15.00 13.98 -15.11
N GLY A 85 15.13 14.49 -13.89
CA GLY A 85 14.82 15.88 -13.56
C GLY A 85 13.34 16.16 -13.29
N ALA A 86 12.47 15.15 -13.34
CA ALA A 86 11.07 15.29 -12.94
C ALA A 86 10.95 15.66 -11.44
N GLU A 87 11.88 15.16 -10.62
CA GLU A 87 11.95 15.41 -9.18
C GLU A 87 12.37 16.83 -8.80
N LEU A 88 13.01 17.56 -9.72
CA LEU A 88 13.59 18.89 -9.46
C LEU A 88 12.94 20.01 -10.28
N GLY A 89 11.90 19.69 -11.06
CA GLY A 89 11.20 20.67 -11.87
C GLY A 89 11.93 21.05 -13.16
N LYS A 90 12.64 20.09 -13.79
CA LYS A 90 13.25 20.26 -15.11
C LYS A 90 12.18 20.71 -16.11
N THR A 91 12.50 21.72 -16.91
CA THR A 91 11.68 22.23 -18.01
C THR A 91 12.48 22.20 -19.30
N GLN A 92 11.78 22.07 -20.43
CA GLN A 92 12.26 22.27 -21.79
C GLN A 92 11.57 23.48 -22.43
N SER A 93 10.99 24.37 -21.62
CA SER A 93 10.25 25.56 -22.03
C SER A 93 9.15 25.28 -23.05
N GLY A 94 8.46 24.15 -22.91
CA GLY A 94 7.41 23.74 -23.84
C GLY A 94 7.91 23.00 -25.07
N ASN A 95 9.21 22.75 -25.22
CA ASN A 95 9.72 21.86 -26.27
C ASN A 95 9.49 20.39 -25.86
N ASN A 96 8.60 19.70 -26.56
CA ASN A 96 8.23 18.31 -26.27
C ASN A 96 9.02 17.29 -27.12
N ASN A 97 10.01 17.74 -27.86
CA ASN A 97 10.83 16.94 -28.76
C ASN A 97 12.25 17.50 -28.83
N ALA A 98 12.90 17.68 -27.67
CA ALA A 98 14.19 18.37 -27.56
C ALA A 98 15.39 17.53 -28.03
N TYR A 99 15.22 16.68 -29.06
CA TYR A 99 16.22 15.72 -29.53
C TYR A 99 17.48 16.39 -30.11
N ALA A 100 17.33 17.57 -30.71
CA ALA A 100 18.42 18.33 -31.35
C ALA A 100 18.97 19.46 -30.45
N GLN A 101 18.57 19.50 -29.18
CA GLN A 101 18.94 20.57 -28.26
C GLN A 101 20.02 20.08 -27.28
N ASP A 102 21.28 20.36 -27.56
CA ASP A 102 22.38 20.22 -26.59
C ASP A 102 22.74 21.59 -25.99
N ASN A 103 21.84 22.10 -25.14
CA ASN A 103 21.93 23.43 -24.55
C ASN A 103 21.04 23.53 -23.29
N VAL A 104 20.88 24.76 -22.77
CA VAL A 104 20.10 25.06 -21.56
C VAL A 104 18.64 24.59 -21.60
N LEU A 105 18.05 24.33 -22.77
CA LEU A 105 16.70 23.75 -22.87
C LEU A 105 16.67 22.28 -22.41
N SER A 106 17.74 21.52 -22.63
CA SER A 106 17.77 20.08 -22.31
C SER A 106 18.56 19.74 -21.06
N TRP A 107 19.54 20.58 -20.68
CA TRP A 107 20.39 20.36 -19.51
C TRP A 107 19.61 20.44 -18.18
N ILE A 108 20.13 19.80 -17.13
CA ILE A 108 19.60 19.98 -15.78
C ILE A 108 20.13 21.30 -15.22
N ASP A 109 19.21 22.19 -14.85
CA ASP A 109 19.52 23.40 -14.09
C ASP A 109 19.52 23.11 -12.59
N TRP A 110 20.70 22.76 -12.07
CA TRP A 110 20.88 22.51 -10.63
C TRP A 110 20.77 23.78 -9.78
N ALA A 111 20.99 24.97 -10.35
CA ALA A 111 20.98 26.22 -9.59
C ALA A 111 19.56 26.65 -9.21
N HIS A 112 18.56 26.23 -10.00
CA HIS A 112 17.14 26.52 -9.77
C HIS A 112 16.30 25.26 -9.53
N ALA A 113 16.93 24.20 -9.01
CA ALA A 113 16.24 22.96 -8.67
C ALA A 113 15.18 23.20 -7.58
N ASP A 114 13.99 22.62 -7.77
CA ASP A 114 12.91 22.68 -6.77
C ASP A 114 13.18 21.72 -5.61
N GLU A 115 13.77 22.25 -4.53
CA GLU A 115 14.11 21.47 -3.34
C GLU A 115 12.89 20.86 -2.64
N GLU A 116 11.72 21.51 -2.69
CA GLU A 116 10.49 20.99 -2.09
C GLU A 116 9.97 19.78 -2.88
N LEU A 117 10.04 19.84 -4.21
CA LEU A 117 9.67 18.72 -5.08
C LEU A 117 10.66 17.55 -4.94
N ILE A 118 11.95 17.82 -4.77
CA ILE A 118 12.95 16.78 -4.50
C ILE A 118 12.62 16.08 -3.19
N ALA A 119 12.39 16.84 -2.11
CA ALA A 119 12.04 16.29 -0.80
C ALA A 119 10.73 15.49 -0.86
N THR A 120 9.74 16.00 -1.60
CA THR A 120 8.46 15.32 -1.81
C THR A 120 8.65 14.00 -2.56
N THR A 121 9.41 14.00 -3.66
CA THR A 121 9.70 12.81 -4.46
C THR A 121 10.43 11.76 -3.65
N ALA A 122 11.44 12.18 -2.86
CA ALA A 122 12.15 11.30 -1.95
C ALA A 122 11.22 10.69 -0.89
N LYS A 123 10.29 11.47 -0.32
CA LYS A 123 9.27 10.99 0.63
C LYS A 123 8.36 9.95 -0.03
N LEU A 124 7.86 10.19 -1.24
CA LEU A 124 7.01 9.25 -1.97
C LEU A 124 7.74 7.92 -2.27
N ILE A 125 9.00 7.97 -2.70
CA ILE A 125 9.84 6.78 -2.92
C ILE A 125 10.04 6.02 -1.61
N ALA A 126 10.32 6.72 -0.50
CA ALA A 126 10.48 6.11 0.81
C ALA A 126 9.19 5.44 1.29
N LEU A 127 8.03 6.07 1.10
CA LEU A 127 6.72 5.50 1.41
C LEU A 127 6.47 4.23 0.59
N ARG A 128 6.69 4.28 -0.73
CA ARG A 128 6.58 3.09 -1.58
C ARG A 128 7.44 1.96 -1.05
N LYS A 129 8.73 2.19 -0.81
CA LYS A 129 9.65 1.14 -0.33
C LYS A 129 9.24 0.54 1.02
N ARG A 130 8.69 1.35 1.92
CA ARG A 130 8.28 0.91 3.27
C ARG A 130 6.95 0.15 3.28
N ARG A 131 6.10 0.34 2.28
CA ARG A 131 4.74 -0.23 2.25
C ARG A 131 4.64 -1.34 1.22
N LEU A 132 4.71 -2.59 1.67
CA LEU A 132 4.55 -3.77 0.82
C LEU A 132 3.24 -3.72 0.02
N ALA A 133 2.19 -3.16 0.61
CA ALA A 133 0.90 -2.97 -0.05
C ALA A 133 0.94 -2.04 -1.29
N LEU A 134 2.05 -1.37 -1.58
CA LEU A 134 2.22 -0.57 -2.80
C LEU A 134 3.05 -1.26 -3.89
N HIS A 135 3.81 -2.32 -3.57
CA HIS A 135 4.78 -2.90 -4.51
C HIS A 135 4.88 -4.44 -4.50
N GLU A 136 4.04 -5.15 -3.74
CA GLU A 136 3.99 -6.61 -3.81
C GLU A 136 3.74 -7.09 -5.26
N ASP A 137 4.55 -8.04 -5.70
CA ASP A 137 4.62 -8.49 -7.10
C ASP A 137 3.60 -9.60 -7.42
N ARG A 138 2.35 -9.38 -7.00
CA ARG A 138 1.17 -10.21 -7.29
C ARG A 138 0.06 -9.34 -7.86
N PHE A 139 -0.66 -9.85 -8.86
CA PHE A 139 -1.84 -9.16 -9.39
C PHE A 139 -2.94 -9.13 -8.33
N LEU A 140 -3.65 -8.02 -8.26
CA LEU A 140 -4.78 -7.85 -7.36
C LEU A 140 -5.97 -8.62 -7.89
N ASP A 141 -6.61 -9.43 -7.05
CA ASP A 141 -7.79 -10.22 -7.40
C ASP A 141 -8.98 -9.98 -6.44
N GLY A 142 -8.79 -9.15 -5.41
CA GLY A 142 -9.83 -8.86 -4.41
C GLY A 142 -10.07 -10.01 -3.44
N ALA A 143 -9.22 -11.03 -3.44
CA ALA A 143 -9.30 -12.15 -2.52
C ALA A 143 -8.33 -11.96 -1.33
N PRO A 144 -8.65 -12.54 -0.16
CA PRO A 144 -7.69 -12.60 0.94
C PRO A 144 -6.59 -13.64 0.65
N HIS A 145 -5.33 -13.24 0.80
CA HIS A 145 -4.16 -14.10 0.59
C HIS A 145 -3.46 -14.51 1.88
N ASP A 146 -4.03 -14.12 3.02
CA ASP A 146 -3.60 -14.57 4.32
C ASP A 146 -4.79 -14.70 5.27
N ALA A 147 -4.48 -15.19 6.47
CA ALA A 147 -5.48 -15.51 7.47
C ALA A 147 -6.09 -14.29 8.19
N SER A 148 -5.74 -13.06 7.79
CA SER A 148 -6.48 -11.86 8.21
C SER A 148 -7.85 -11.76 7.54
N LEU A 149 -8.09 -12.49 6.45
CA LEU A 149 -9.29 -12.38 5.61
C LEU A 149 -9.53 -10.96 5.10
N ILE A 150 -8.47 -10.18 4.93
CA ILE A 150 -8.52 -8.86 4.30
C ILE A 150 -8.20 -9.05 2.81
N PRO A 151 -9.09 -8.60 1.90
CA PRO A 151 -8.81 -8.56 0.46
C PRO A 151 -7.53 -7.80 0.15
N ASP A 152 -6.76 -8.24 -0.84
CA ASP A 152 -5.57 -7.50 -1.30
C ASP A 152 -5.90 -6.13 -1.91
N VAL A 153 -7.13 -5.96 -2.42
CA VAL A 153 -7.72 -4.68 -2.81
C VAL A 153 -9.20 -4.59 -2.46
N GLU A 154 -9.62 -3.42 -1.96
CA GLU A 154 -11.02 -2.99 -1.92
C GLU A 154 -11.14 -1.64 -2.63
N TRP A 155 -12.05 -1.54 -3.60
CA TRP A 155 -12.34 -0.30 -4.30
C TRP A 155 -13.55 0.36 -3.65
N LEU A 156 -13.36 1.58 -3.16
CA LEU A 156 -14.32 2.29 -2.33
C LEU A 156 -14.71 3.62 -2.96
N ARG A 157 -15.93 4.05 -2.66
CA ARG A 157 -16.39 5.42 -2.89
C ARG A 157 -15.88 6.35 -1.78
N SER A 158 -16.07 7.66 -1.93
CA SER A 158 -15.66 8.65 -0.92
C SER A 158 -16.35 8.47 0.44
N ASP A 159 -17.55 7.91 0.47
CA ASP A 159 -18.29 7.61 1.71
C ASP A 159 -17.78 6.37 2.46
N GLY A 160 -16.81 5.65 1.90
CA GLY A 160 -16.22 4.44 2.47
C GLY A 160 -16.97 3.16 2.09
N ALA A 161 -18.07 3.24 1.35
CA ALA A 161 -18.77 2.06 0.85
C ALA A 161 -18.02 1.42 -0.33
N PRO A 162 -18.06 0.09 -0.48
CA PRO A 162 -17.53 -0.58 -1.67
C PRO A 162 -18.20 -0.09 -2.95
N MET A 163 -17.40 0.06 -4.01
CA MET A 163 -17.91 0.35 -5.35
C MET A 163 -18.73 -0.82 -5.89
N ARG A 164 -19.88 -0.49 -6.48
CA ARG A 164 -20.75 -1.40 -7.21
C ARG A 164 -20.42 -1.36 -8.70
N GLU A 165 -20.95 -2.30 -9.46
CA GLU A 165 -20.79 -2.36 -10.93
C GLU A 165 -21.21 -1.04 -11.61
N GLU A 166 -22.34 -0.47 -11.20
CA GLU A 166 -22.83 0.83 -11.67
C GLU A 166 -21.85 1.99 -11.41
N ASP A 167 -21.12 1.98 -10.27
CA ASP A 167 -20.14 3.02 -9.96
C ASP A 167 -18.92 2.97 -10.90
N TRP A 168 -18.56 1.78 -11.41
CA TRP A 168 -17.46 1.62 -12.38
C TRP A 168 -17.77 2.18 -13.76
N HIS A 169 -19.06 2.26 -14.09
CA HIS A 169 -19.54 2.78 -15.37
C HIS A 169 -19.98 4.25 -15.29
N ASP A 170 -19.85 4.89 -14.12
CA ASP A 170 -20.12 6.31 -13.98
C ASP A 170 -18.96 7.16 -14.52
N HIS A 171 -19.17 7.77 -15.69
CA HIS A 171 -18.21 8.67 -16.32
C HIS A 171 -18.02 9.99 -15.55
N GLU A 172 -18.96 10.35 -14.68
CA GLU A 172 -18.88 11.55 -13.86
C GLU A 172 -18.14 11.32 -12.54
N ALA A 173 -17.77 10.07 -12.21
CA ALA A 173 -17.02 9.76 -11.00
C ALA A 173 -15.72 10.58 -10.92
N GLN A 174 -15.55 11.26 -9.78
CA GLN A 174 -14.42 12.17 -9.54
C GLN A 174 -13.43 11.65 -8.50
N THR A 175 -13.79 10.59 -7.78
CA THR A 175 -12.98 10.07 -6.66
C THR A 175 -12.89 8.56 -6.73
N LEU A 176 -11.66 8.06 -6.61
CA LEU A 176 -11.37 6.64 -6.47
C LEU A 176 -10.59 6.44 -5.18
N VAL A 177 -11.05 5.50 -4.36
CA VAL A 177 -10.36 5.12 -3.13
C VAL A 177 -9.99 3.64 -3.24
N ALA A 178 -8.70 3.32 -3.11
CA ALA A 178 -8.20 1.95 -3.15
C ALA A 178 -7.59 1.59 -1.78
N ALA A 179 -8.22 0.67 -1.06
CA ALA A 179 -7.63 0.07 0.13
C ALA A 179 -6.80 -1.13 -0.31
N LEU A 180 -5.48 -1.07 -0.13
CA LEU A 180 -4.55 -2.11 -0.54
C LEU A 180 -3.99 -2.82 0.69
N TYR A 181 -3.84 -4.14 0.60
CA TYR A 181 -3.33 -4.97 1.68
C TYR A 181 -2.27 -5.96 1.18
N ALA A 182 -1.20 -6.13 1.95
CA ALA A 182 -0.21 -7.17 1.74
C ALA A 182 0.48 -7.53 3.06
N GLU A 183 0.36 -8.79 3.50
CA GLU A 183 1.07 -9.37 4.66
C GLU A 183 1.09 -8.46 5.92
N GLY A 184 -0.08 -7.95 6.31
CA GLY A 184 -0.24 -7.13 7.50
C GLY A 184 0.01 -5.62 7.28
N ASP A 185 0.53 -5.20 6.13
CA ASP A 185 0.60 -3.81 5.71
C ASP A 185 -0.69 -3.42 4.97
N ARG A 186 -1.36 -2.35 5.40
CA ARG A 186 -2.59 -1.86 4.78
C ARG A 186 -2.48 -0.36 4.54
N VAL A 187 -2.82 0.06 3.34
CA VAL A 187 -2.78 1.48 2.92
C VAL A 187 -4.06 1.86 2.20
N LEU A 188 -4.39 3.14 2.21
CA LEU A 188 -5.51 3.72 1.46
C LEU A 188 -4.95 4.77 0.49
N VAL A 189 -5.08 4.52 -0.80
CA VAL A 189 -4.73 5.48 -1.85
C VAL A 189 -6.02 6.20 -2.27
N ILE A 190 -6.03 7.52 -2.14
CA ILE A 190 -7.17 8.36 -2.51
C ILE A 190 -6.77 9.21 -3.70
N LEU A 191 -7.49 9.08 -4.80
CA LEU A 191 -7.33 9.89 -6.02
C LEU A 191 -8.60 10.73 -6.21
N HIS A 192 -8.49 12.05 -6.07
CA HIS A 192 -9.61 12.96 -6.27
C HIS A 192 -9.30 13.96 -7.40
N ARG A 193 -10.01 13.82 -8.53
CA ARG A 193 -9.88 14.72 -9.70
C ARG A 193 -10.88 15.89 -9.70
N GLY A 194 -11.79 15.92 -8.73
CA GLY A 194 -12.87 16.90 -8.67
C GLY A 194 -12.40 18.33 -8.42
N SER A 195 -13.29 19.28 -8.74
CA SER A 195 -13.10 20.72 -8.56
C SER A 195 -13.45 21.20 -7.17
N ASP A 196 -14.18 20.40 -6.39
CA ASP A 196 -14.69 20.76 -5.07
C ASP A 196 -13.93 20.03 -3.97
N GLU A 197 -13.91 20.62 -2.77
CA GLU A 197 -13.42 19.92 -1.59
C GLU A 197 -14.42 18.82 -1.19
N ILE A 198 -13.91 17.63 -0.87
CA ILE A 198 -14.75 16.50 -0.46
C ILE A 198 -14.28 15.90 0.86
N ILE A 199 -15.18 15.20 1.53
CA ILE A 199 -14.86 14.38 2.70
C ILE A 199 -14.73 12.93 2.25
N VAL A 200 -13.62 12.28 2.62
CA VAL A 200 -13.40 10.85 2.41
C VAL A 200 -13.40 10.12 3.75
N ARG A 201 -14.14 9.02 3.83
CA ARG A 201 -14.22 8.16 5.01
C ARG A 201 -13.41 6.89 4.77
N PRO A 202 -12.29 6.67 5.48
CA PRO A 202 -11.57 5.42 5.38
C PRO A 202 -12.42 4.26 5.92
N PRO A 203 -12.20 3.02 5.44
CA PRO A 203 -12.84 1.86 6.03
C PRO A 203 -12.39 1.68 7.48
N PRO A 204 -13.16 0.97 8.33
CA PRO A 204 -12.75 0.72 9.71
C PRO A 204 -11.33 0.13 9.79
N ALA A 205 -10.52 0.69 10.70
CA ALA A 205 -9.20 0.15 10.99
C ALA A 205 -9.32 -1.19 11.75
N ARG A 206 -8.29 -2.03 11.64
CA ARG A 206 -8.09 -3.22 12.48
C ARG A 206 -7.96 -2.82 13.96
N ASP A 207 -8.18 -3.75 14.88
CA ASP A 207 -8.05 -3.42 16.30
C ASP A 207 -6.63 -3.02 16.65
N ASN A 208 -6.54 -2.07 17.58
CA ASN A 208 -5.27 -1.48 17.96
C ASN A 208 -4.53 -0.90 16.76
N HIS A 209 -5.24 -0.54 15.69
CA HIS A 209 -4.71 0.25 14.60
C HIS A 209 -5.52 1.54 14.44
N GLY A 210 -4.95 2.48 13.72
CA GLY A 210 -5.65 3.67 13.26
C GLY A 210 -5.05 4.13 11.94
N TRP A 211 -5.84 4.91 11.21
CA TRP A 211 -5.38 5.51 9.98
C TRP A 211 -4.58 6.77 10.29
N THR A 212 -3.39 6.88 9.70
CA THR A 212 -2.57 8.08 9.75
C THR A 212 -2.33 8.57 8.33
N LEU A 213 -2.51 9.87 8.12
CA LEU A 213 -2.19 10.50 6.84
C LEU A 213 -0.68 10.51 6.65
N ALA A 214 -0.18 9.75 5.68
CA ALA A 214 1.25 9.69 5.38
C ALA A 214 1.67 10.72 4.31
N PHE A 215 0.76 11.04 3.38
CA PHE A 215 0.99 11.99 2.31
C PHE A 215 -0.30 12.64 1.83
N ASN A 216 -0.23 13.93 1.49
CA ASN A 216 -1.28 14.68 0.80
C ASN A 216 -0.62 15.66 -0.19
N SER A 217 -0.98 15.61 -1.47
CA SER A 217 -0.39 16.48 -2.49
C SER A 217 -0.75 17.96 -2.37
N ALA A 218 -1.84 18.30 -1.66
CA ALA A 218 -2.19 19.68 -1.33
C ALA A 218 -1.38 20.21 -0.13
N LYS A 219 -0.84 19.31 0.71
CA LYS A 219 -0.03 19.63 1.89
C LYS A 219 1.06 18.56 2.07
N ALA A 220 2.20 18.71 1.37
CA ALA A 220 3.24 17.66 1.28
C ALA A 220 3.74 17.13 2.65
N ASN A 221 3.72 17.98 3.67
CA ASN A 221 4.19 17.68 5.03
C ASN A 221 3.08 17.34 6.05
N ALA A 222 1.83 17.13 5.62
CA ALA A 222 0.78 16.72 6.54
C ALA A 222 1.03 15.29 7.05
N SER A 223 1.10 15.14 8.37
CA SER A 223 1.10 13.87 9.08
C SER A 223 0.15 14.01 10.25
N GLU A 224 -1.04 13.47 10.10
CA GLU A 224 -2.15 13.67 11.05
C GLU A 224 -2.88 12.35 11.25
N ASP A 225 -3.30 12.10 12.49
CA ASP A 225 -4.14 10.96 12.81
C ASP A 225 -5.55 11.19 12.25
N VAL A 226 -6.06 10.22 11.51
CA VAL A 226 -7.41 10.21 10.94
C VAL A 226 -8.26 9.28 11.80
N GLU A 227 -9.29 9.83 12.44
CA GLU A 227 -10.25 9.05 13.22
C GLU A 227 -11.41 8.55 12.33
N ASP A 228 -12.26 9.46 11.84
CA ASP A 228 -13.49 9.09 11.11
C ASP A 228 -13.47 9.48 9.63
N SER A 229 -12.81 10.59 9.28
CA SER A 229 -12.77 11.12 7.92
C SER A 229 -11.62 12.09 7.71
N ILE A 230 -11.32 12.36 6.44
CA ILE A 230 -10.33 13.33 6.00
C ILE A 230 -10.94 14.27 4.95
N SER A 231 -10.60 15.55 5.02
CA SER A 231 -10.92 16.51 3.96
C SER A 231 -9.89 16.43 2.84
N MET A 232 -10.36 16.29 1.60
CA MET A 232 -9.55 16.26 0.39
C MET A 232 -9.79 17.53 -0.42
N ALA A 233 -8.73 18.31 -0.59
CA ALA A 233 -8.77 19.47 -1.46
C ALA A 233 -9.07 19.06 -2.93
N PRO A 234 -9.58 19.98 -3.75
CA PRO A 234 -9.75 19.75 -5.19
C PRO A 234 -8.45 19.26 -5.83
N ARG A 235 -8.55 18.37 -6.81
CA ARG A 235 -7.42 17.85 -7.59
C ARG A 235 -6.26 17.44 -6.68
N SER A 236 -6.46 16.43 -5.84
CA SER A 236 -5.47 15.99 -4.87
C SER A 236 -5.36 14.46 -4.77
N VAL A 237 -4.21 14.02 -4.28
CA VAL A 237 -3.87 12.62 -4.04
C VAL A 237 -3.38 12.49 -2.60
N ALA A 238 -3.87 11.48 -1.90
CA ALA A 238 -3.45 11.19 -0.53
C ALA A 238 -3.14 9.71 -0.32
N LEU A 239 -2.26 9.44 0.63
CA LEU A 239 -1.97 8.10 1.14
C LEU A 239 -2.22 8.08 2.64
N LEU A 240 -3.11 7.21 3.09
CA LEU A 240 -3.24 6.86 4.49
C LEU A 240 -2.57 5.51 4.72
N VAL A 241 -1.97 5.36 5.88
CA VAL A 241 -1.32 4.12 6.33
C VAL A 241 -2.03 3.66 7.59
N GLU A 242 -2.30 2.37 7.69
CA GLU A 242 -2.87 1.79 8.89
C GLU A 242 -1.72 1.39 9.83
N GLU A 243 -1.63 2.05 10.98
CA GLU A 243 -0.54 1.84 11.94
C GLU A 243 -1.08 1.40 13.29
N ARG A 244 -0.28 0.62 14.00
CA ARG A 244 -0.65 0.10 15.31
C ARG A 244 -0.71 1.25 16.33
N ARG A 245 -1.88 1.48 16.92
CA ARG A 245 -2.12 2.40 18.04
C ARG A 245 -2.22 1.66 19.35
N THR A 246 -1.70 2.26 20.42
CA THR A 246 -1.98 1.80 21.78
C THR A 246 -3.46 2.06 22.10
N SER A 247 -4.24 0.97 22.06
CA SER A 247 -5.64 0.78 22.46
C SER A 247 -6.73 1.58 21.72
N ARG A 248 -7.40 0.89 20.79
CA ARG A 248 -8.87 0.84 20.69
C ARG A 248 -9.21 -0.52 20.07
N ARG A 249 -9.86 -1.39 20.84
CA ARG A 249 -10.49 -2.62 20.32
C ARG A 249 -11.74 -2.21 19.55
N SER A 250 -11.92 -2.69 18.33
CA SER A 250 -13.18 -2.54 17.61
C SER A 250 -14.26 -3.31 18.35
N ILE A 251 -15.41 -2.68 18.50
CA ILE A 251 -16.61 -3.29 19.11
C ILE A 251 -17.51 -3.86 18.00
N ALA A 252 -17.12 -3.74 16.73
CA ALA A 252 -17.93 -4.24 15.62
C ALA A 252 -18.05 -5.76 15.69
N PRO A 253 -19.28 -6.32 15.64
CA PRO A 253 -19.49 -7.77 15.68
C PRO A 253 -18.87 -8.43 14.45
N ALA A 254 -18.37 -9.67 14.60
CA ALA A 254 -17.82 -10.42 13.46
C ALA A 254 -18.87 -10.61 12.35
N SER A 255 -18.49 -10.45 11.08
CA SER A 255 -19.39 -10.80 9.98
C SER A 255 -19.72 -12.29 10.00
N GLU A 256 -20.88 -12.67 9.46
CA GLU A 256 -21.26 -14.09 9.38
C GLU A 256 -20.30 -14.91 8.52
N ASP A 257 -19.70 -14.31 7.48
CA ASP A 257 -18.72 -14.99 6.63
C ASP A 257 -17.44 -15.34 7.40
N ILE A 258 -16.89 -14.38 8.16
CA ILE A 258 -15.68 -14.63 8.96
C ILE A 258 -15.98 -15.62 10.09
N LEU A 259 -17.14 -15.52 10.72
CA LEU A 259 -17.55 -16.47 11.76
C LEU A 259 -17.70 -17.89 11.19
N SER A 260 -18.28 -18.04 10.00
CA SER A 260 -18.40 -19.33 9.31
C SER A 260 -17.04 -19.94 8.99
N HIS A 261 -16.15 -19.17 8.39
CA HIS A 261 -14.79 -19.65 8.09
C HIS A 261 -14.01 -20.04 9.34
N LEU A 262 -14.13 -19.27 10.43
CA LEU A 262 -13.46 -19.62 11.68
C LEU A 262 -14.04 -20.89 12.32
N ALA A 263 -15.36 -21.06 12.29
CA ALA A 263 -16.03 -22.27 12.77
C ALA A 263 -15.56 -23.49 11.97
N GLU A 264 -15.59 -23.42 10.64
CA GLU A 264 -15.08 -24.48 9.77
C GLU A 264 -13.59 -24.78 10.03
N ALA A 265 -12.75 -23.75 10.13
CA ALA A 265 -11.31 -23.91 10.31
C ALA A 265 -10.93 -24.52 11.69
N THR A 266 -11.77 -24.33 12.70
CA THR A 266 -11.64 -24.94 14.05
C THR A 266 -12.37 -26.27 14.19
N GLY A 267 -13.18 -26.67 13.21
CA GLY A 267 -14.00 -27.88 13.24
C GLY A 267 -15.28 -27.76 14.07
N VAL A 268 -15.78 -26.54 14.29
CA VAL A 268 -17.06 -26.28 14.93
C VAL A 268 -18.16 -26.32 13.87
N GLU A 269 -19.00 -27.35 13.93
CA GLU A 269 -20.16 -27.47 13.04
C GLU A 269 -21.24 -26.46 13.39
N ARG A 270 -21.75 -25.76 12.37
CA ARG A 270 -22.81 -24.75 12.51
C ARG A 270 -24.20 -25.33 12.29
N GLN A 271 -24.30 -26.56 11.79
CA GLN A 271 -25.56 -27.23 11.51
C GLN A 271 -25.53 -28.65 12.05
N TRP A 272 -26.65 -29.10 12.61
CA TRP A 272 -26.79 -30.48 13.07
C TRP A 272 -28.19 -31.01 12.74
N ARG A 273 -28.33 -32.35 12.74
CA ARG A 273 -29.62 -33.01 12.59
C ARG A 273 -30.00 -33.73 13.86
N ASP A 274 -31.26 -33.61 14.25
CA ASP A 274 -31.81 -34.40 15.34
C ASP A 274 -32.10 -35.85 14.92
N VAL A 275 -32.54 -36.66 15.88
CA VAL A 275 -32.88 -38.07 15.70
C VAL A 275 -34.08 -38.29 14.77
N GLU A 276 -34.88 -37.25 14.53
CA GLU A 276 -36.03 -37.23 13.61
C GLU A 276 -35.62 -36.75 12.20
N GLY A 277 -34.36 -36.35 12.02
CA GLY A 277 -33.79 -35.90 10.77
C GLY A 277 -34.03 -34.42 10.47
N ALA A 278 -34.62 -33.65 11.38
CA ALA A 278 -34.79 -32.21 11.21
C ALA A 278 -33.46 -31.48 11.41
N GLN A 279 -33.21 -30.48 10.57
CA GLN A 279 -31.96 -29.74 10.53
C GLN A 279 -32.08 -28.46 11.37
N HIS A 280 -31.06 -28.21 12.20
CA HIS A 280 -31.01 -27.10 13.13
C HIS A 280 -29.72 -26.30 12.95
N ASP A 281 -29.84 -24.98 12.89
CA ASP A 281 -28.70 -24.07 12.88
C ASP A 281 -28.27 -23.73 14.32
N VAL A 282 -26.96 -23.73 14.56
CA VAL A 282 -26.40 -23.33 15.85
C VAL A 282 -26.46 -21.80 15.96
N PRO A 283 -27.07 -21.24 17.03
CA PRO A 283 -27.14 -19.80 17.22
C PRO A 283 -25.74 -19.18 17.28
N ARG A 284 -25.62 -17.96 16.73
CA ARG A 284 -24.36 -17.20 16.69
C ARG A 284 -23.66 -17.13 18.06
N GLU A 285 -24.42 -16.84 19.11
CA GLU A 285 -23.91 -16.74 20.49
C GLU A 285 -23.25 -18.05 20.94
N THR A 286 -23.86 -19.19 20.59
CA THR A 286 -23.34 -20.53 20.88
C THR A 286 -22.06 -20.81 20.10
N VAL A 287 -22.02 -20.48 18.81
CA VAL A 287 -20.81 -20.61 17.98
C VAL A 287 -19.67 -19.79 18.57
N CYS A 288 -19.91 -18.51 18.90
CA CYS A 288 -18.92 -17.64 19.52
C CYS A 288 -18.44 -18.19 20.89
N ALA A 289 -19.34 -18.72 21.71
CA ALA A 289 -18.99 -19.31 22.99
C ALA A 289 -18.11 -20.57 22.84
N LEU A 290 -18.45 -21.48 21.92
CA LEU A 290 -17.65 -22.66 21.62
C LEU A 290 -16.26 -22.29 21.11
N LEU A 291 -16.20 -21.38 20.14
CA LEU A 291 -14.95 -20.85 19.59
C LEU A 291 -14.07 -20.21 20.67
N ALA A 292 -14.66 -19.42 21.57
CA ALA A 292 -13.94 -18.84 22.69
C ALA A 292 -13.36 -19.90 23.65
N GLN A 293 -14.10 -20.98 23.95
CA GLN A 293 -13.60 -22.10 24.76
C GLN A 293 -12.45 -22.86 24.08
N LEU A 294 -12.43 -22.90 22.75
CA LEU A 294 -11.32 -23.45 21.97
C LEU A 294 -10.11 -22.50 21.87
N GLY A 295 -10.16 -21.32 22.50
CA GLY A 295 -9.09 -20.31 22.46
C GLY A 295 -9.12 -19.37 21.25
N PHE A 296 -10.21 -19.43 20.46
CA PHE A 296 -10.43 -18.67 19.24
C PHE A 296 -11.64 -17.74 19.39
N PRO A 297 -11.63 -16.70 20.25
CA PRO A 297 -12.75 -15.79 20.39
C PRO A 297 -13.19 -15.21 19.03
N ALA A 298 -14.48 -14.92 18.88
CA ALA A 298 -15.09 -14.43 17.64
C ALA A 298 -16.23 -13.43 17.87
N ASN A 299 -16.27 -12.80 19.05
CA ASN A 299 -17.35 -11.88 19.40
C ASN A 299 -17.31 -10.61 18.54
N THR A 300 -16.11 -10.13 18.25
CA THR A 300 -15.84 -9.00 17.36
C THR A 300 -15.18 -9.47 16.07
N LEU A 301 -15.23 -8.61 15.04
CA LEU A 301 -14.58 -8.89 13.76
C LEU A 301 -13.07 -9.14 13.91
N ASP A 302 -12.42 -8.43 14.82
CA ASP A 302 -10.99 -8.59 15.08
C ASP A 302 -10.67 -9.85 15.90
N ASP A 303 -11.49 -10.17 16.91
CA ASP A 303 -11.37 -11.44 17.63
C ASP A 303 -11.35 -12.60 16.61
N ALA A 304 -12.28 -12.57 15.66
CA ALA A 304 -12.41 -13.62 14.67
C ALA A 304 -11.23 -13.61 13.66
N ARG A 305 -10.83 -12.45 13.12
CA ARG A 305 -9.66 -12.33 12.24
C ARG A 305 -8.36 -12.73 12.92
N GLY A 306 -8.14 -12.30 14.15
CA GLY A 306 -6.96 -12.63 14.95
C GLY A 306 -6.92 -14.11 15.33
N SER A 307 -8.07 -14.71 15.61
CA SER A 307 -8.20 -16.16 15.81
C SER A 307 -7.86 -16.94 14.55
N LEU A 308 -8.33 -16.51 13.38
CA LEU A 308 -8.03 -17.15 12.10
C LEU A 308 -6.56 -17.00 11.72
N ALA A 309 -5.98 -15.81 11.93
CA ALA A 309 -4.55 -15.55 11.77
C ALA A 309 -3.68 -16.46 12.64
N ARG A 310 -4.05 -16.64 13.92
CA ARG A 310 -3.37 -17.59 14.81
C ARG A 310 -3.51 -19.02 14.30
N LEU A 311 -4.71 -19.43 13.91
CA LEU A 311 -5.00 -20.78 13.45
C LEU A 311 -4.22 -21.15 12.18
N SER A 312 -4.11 -20.23 11.21
CA SER A 312 -3.28 -20.43 10.02
C SER A 312 -1.78 -20.44 10.35
N ASN A 313 -1.32 -19.63 11.30
CA ASN A 313 0.05 -19.74 11.80
C ASN A 313 0.34 -21.11 12.45
N PHE A 314 -0.66 -21.72 13.09
CA PHE A 314 -0.54 -23.05 13.68
C PHE A 314 -0.67 -24.20 12.66
N ARG A 315 -1.55 -24.08 11.66
CA ARG A 315 -1.83 -25.14 10.67
C ARG A 315 -0.97 -25.05 9.42
N ASP A 316 -0.88 -23.86 8.81
CA ASP A 316 -0.41 -23.70 7.42
C ASP A 316 0.98 -23.08 7.34
N ARG A 317 1.28 -22.13 8.24
CA ARG A 317 2.58 -21.42 8.29
C ARG A 317 3.48 -21.91 9.42
N ARG A 318 3.12 -23.01 10.09
CA ARG A 318 4.01 -23.62 11.08
C ARG A 318 5.24 -24.11 10.33
N ALA A 319 6.33 -23.36 10.45
CA ALA A 319 7.64 -23.89 10.10
C ALA A 319 7.78 -25.19 10.88
N LEU A 320 7.88 -26.31 10.14
CA LEU A 320 8.14 -27.59 10.78
C LEU A 320 9.37 -27.39 11.65
N PRO A 321 9.31 -27.74 12.96
CA PRO A 321 10.49 -27.64 13.79
C PRO A 321 11.60 -28.41 13.10
N ALA A 322 12.78 -27.78 12.98
CA ALA A 322 13.91 -28.42 12.35
C ALA A 322 14.18 -29.75 13.07
N SER A 323 13.91 -30.86 12.38
CA SER A 323 14.18 -32.20 12.90
C SER A 323 15.54 -32.64 12.39
N LEU A 324 16.33 -33.22 13.28
CA LEU A 324 17.61 -33.81 12.95
C LEU A 324 17.64 -35.19 13.61
N SER A 325 17.97 -36.21 12.83
CA SER A 325 18.21 -37.56 13.33
C SER A 325 19.72 -37.79 13.38
N ALA A 326 20.21 -38.21 14.54
CA ALA A 326 21.60 -38.60 14.75
C ALA A 326 21.63 -40.01 15.36
N ARG A 327 22.78 -40.69 15.23
CA ARG A 327 22.99 -41.99 15.87
C ARG A 327 23.61 -41.81 17.25
N GLU A 328 23.14 -42.62 18.19
CA GLU A 328 23.73 -42.65 19.53
C GLU A 328 25.22 -43.04 19.43
N GLY A 329 26.09 -42.22 20.05
CA GLY A 329 27.54 -42.39 20.00
C GLY A 329 28.25 -41.78 18.79
N GLU A 330 27.53 -41.26 17.79
CA GLU A 330 28.12 -40.56 16.65
C GLU A 330 28.01 -39.03 16.79
N PRO A 331 29.06 -38.26 16.43
CA PRO A 331 28.98 -36.81 16.42
C PRO A 331 28.03 -36.32 15.32
N PHE A 332 27.26 -35.27 15.63
CA PHE A 332 26.40 -34.58 14.65
C PHE A 332 26.61 -33.06 14.72
N THR A 333 26.20 -32.37 13.67
CA THR A 333 26.32 -30.91 13.57
C THR A 333 24.95 -30.26 13.52
N LEU A 334 24.72 -29.27 14.37
CA LEU A 334 23.51 -28.44 14.37
C LEU A 334 23.87 -27.03 13.87
N ARG A 335 23.18 -26.55 12.84
CA ARG A 335 23.32 -25.15 12.40
C ARG A 335 22.35 -24.28 13.19
N LEU A 336 22.89 -23.29 13.91
CA LEU A 336 22.11 -22.33 14.68
C LEU A 336 22.08 -20.99 13.94
N ALA A 337 20.88 -20.47 13.67
CA ALA A 337 20.74 -19.14 13.09
C ALA A 337 21.10 -18.06 14.11
N ALA A 338 21.93 -17.09 13.72
CA ALA A 338 22.20 -15.91 14.54
C ALA A 338 20.92 -15.09 14.69
N ARG A 339 20.53 -14.77 15.93
CA ARG A 339 19.38 -13.90 16.20
C ARG A 339 19.90 -12.49 16.41
N ASN A 340 19.44 -11.53 15.61
CA ASN A 340 19.90 -10.13 15.63
C ASN A 340 21.43 -9.98 15.48
N GLY A 341 22.05 -10.78 14.61
CA GLY A 341 23.50 -10.72 14.34
C GLY A 341 24.39 -11.23 15.48
N ARG A 342 23.83 -11.88 16.51
CA ARG A 342 24.60 -12.49 17.61
C ARG A 342 24.50 -14.01 17.61
N THR A 343 25.64 -14.66 17.78
CA THR A 343 25.73 -16.11 17.99
C THR A 343 25.34 -16.43 19.44
N PRO A 344 24.41 -17.36 19.69
CA PRO A 344 24.07 -17.76 21.06
C PRO A 344 25.28 -18.41 21.75
N GLY A 345 25.47 -18.12 23.05
CA GLY A 345 26.58 -18.69 23.85
C GLY A 345 26.25 -20.02 24.53
N TRP A 346 24.98 -20.45 24.48
CA TRP A 346 24.50 -21.71 25.06
C TRP A 346 23.21 -22.14 24.38
N ILE A 347 22.91 -23.44 24.45
CA ILE A 347 21.61 -24.03 24.13
C ILE A 347 21.06 -24.75 25.36
N VAL A 348 19.74 -24.89 25.42
CA VAL A 348 19.07 -25.80 26.37
C VAL A 348 18.49 -26.94 25.57
N VAL A 349 18.81 -28.16 25.99
CA VAL A 349 18.25 -29.39 25.46
C VAL A 349 17.24 -29.89 26.48
N THR A 350 15.97 -29.95 26.06
CA THR A 350 14.89 -30.56 26.83
C THR A 350 14.65 -31.96 26.28
N GLN A 351 14.71 -32.96 27.15
CA GLN A 351 14.42 -34.34 26.79
C GLN A 351 12.90 -34.61 26.90
N GLU A 352 12.44 -35.73 26.32
CA GLU A 352 11.03 -36.11 26.35
C GLU A 352 10.48 -36.34 27.76
N ASP A 353 11.34 -36.69 28.72
CA ASP A 353 10.99 -36.82 30.12
C ASP A 353 10.83 -35.47 30.85
N GLY A 354 11.03 -34.34 30.14
CA GLY A 354 10.94 -32.98 30.65
C GLY A 354 12.24 -32.48 31.32
N SER A 355 13.28 -33.31 31.41
CA SER A 355 14.57 -32.88 31.95
C SER A 355 15.23 -31.87 31.02
N CYS A 356 15.90 -30.88 31.61
CA CYS A 356 16.56 -29.80 30.86
C CYS A 356 18.06 -29.80 31.17
N SER A 357 18.89 -29.75 30.12
CA SER A 357 20.34 -29.63 30.22
C SER A 357 20.83 -28.42 29.43
N ARG A 358 21.79 -27.68 29.98
CA ARG A 358 22.35 -26.48 29.34
C ARG A 358 23.72 -26.80 28.79
N ILE A 359 23.90 -26.61 27.48
CA ILE A 359 25.15 -26.88 26.78
C ILE A 359 25.76 -25.55 26.35
N ALA A 360 26.97 -25.25 26.81
CA ALA A 360 27.71 -24.07 26.36
C ALA A 360 28.20 -24.28 24.93
N LEU A 361 27.96 -23.30 24.06
CA LEU A 361 28.45 -23.32 22.69
C LEU A 361 29.85 -22.71 22.67
N ARG A 362 30.85 -23.46 22.21
CA ARG A 362 32.20 -22.94 22.00
C ARG A 362 32.29 -22.43 20.57
N ALA A 363 32.74 -21.18 20.39
CA ALA A 363 33.17 -20.72 19.08
C ALA A 363 34.51 -21.40 18.77
N GLU A 364 34.50 -22.42 17.92
CA GLU A 364 35.74 -22.95 17.37
C GLU A 364 36.22 -21.98 16.27
N ASN A 365 37.27 -21.23 16.61
CA ASN A 365 38.08 -20.34 15.78
C ASN A 365 37.45 -18.98 15.40
N ALA A 366 38.01 -17.93 16.01
CA ALA A 366 38.04 -16.58 15.46
C ALA A 366 39.10 -16.48 14.35
#